data_AF-A0A934VSV0-F1
#
_entry.id   AF-A0A934VSV0-F1
#
_cell.length_a   1.000
_cell.length_b   1.000
_cell.length_c   1.000
_cell.angle_alpha   90.00
_cell.angle_beta   90.00
_cell.angle_gamma   90.00
#
_symmetry.space_group_name_H-M   'P 1'
#
loop_
_entity.id
_entity.type
_entity.pdbx_description
1 polymer ?
#
loop_
_entity_poly.entity_id
_entity_poly.type
_entity_poly.pdbx_seq_one_letter_code
_entity_poly.pdbx_strand_id
1 'polypeptide(L)'
;MTNPPSSPKHHDAIIFGGGLAGTILAERLHSAGKQILLVNDPQKSRCSRVAAGLINPIGGKRLKLIWQAGKLIPHAKAYYQELESKFGKQFFHPRSIHRELVNDQEKSFWQKRLDDPNYQRWVGDSAEDHFTIPEAGYLDTNTLLDTIHGELQSQDRLLSSSFNYDDISVTESAVEFRGRTARHAIFAEGHLATGNPHFQFVPYKPAKGIIASIKLVGACLSRDSKIIIKGKFIVPRHDGIIQVGATYNWDDASDTPDEAGVAEIESFLNQHFGPGNWSFEQIRAGVRPATAGAYPVVGPHPETPQIIAFNGFGSKGSLQIPYFAGALSQHLQIASAASTDTQLPSETLPSRFLKTKNSKPKRWIATEVAKAEVLKHLSNGDLVIDATAGNGHDTQWLAESVTSEGHVFAFDIQTQALETTRQRLEKHQLDSRVTLYHAGHENLLETIPSEFHGNISSIVFNLGFLPGGDPTLITKSDTTIQALKASLQLLKPGGLLSITLYPTHSGAQEEVELVLSWFNDLFPEKFSTYMEPHPQGNPHSPYPIFVRKKP
;
A
#
# COMPACT_ATOMS: atom_id res chain seq x y z
N MET A 1 -36.69 10.34 -42.24
CA MET A 1 -35.41 9.63 -42.45
C MET A 1 -34.71 9.54 -41.11
N THR A 2 -34.93 8.44 -40.39
CA THR A 2 -34.24 8.14 -39.14
C THR A 2 -32.84 7.65 -39.52
N ASN A 3 -31.79 8.35 -39.09
CA ASN A 3 -30.43 7.85 -39.23
C ASN A 3 -30.35 6.45 -38.61
N PRO A 4 -29.74 5.47 -39.29
CA PRO A 4 -29.53 4.15 -38.69
C PRO A 4 -28.71 4.32 -37.41
N PRO A 5 -28.98 3.53 -36.35
CA PRO A 5 -28.16 3.55 -35.15
C PRO A 5 -26.71 3.26 -35.56
N SER A 6 -25.80 4.14 -35.15
CA SER A 6 -24.36 3.96 -35.38
C SER A 6 -23.95 2.59 -34.87
N SER A 7 -23.28 1.80 -35.70
CA SER A 7 -22.69 0.51 -35.30
C SER A 7 -21.95 0.64 -33.96
N PRO A 8 -22.06 -0.34 -33.04
CA PRO A 8 -21.41 -0.26 -31.73
C PRO A 8 -19.90 -0.01 -31.90
N LYS A 9 -19.39 1.08 -31.33
CA LYS A 9 -17.97 1.40 -31.34
C LYS A 9 -17.25 0.43 -30.41
N HIS A 10 -16.59 -0.57 -30.98
CA HIS A 10 -15.77 -1.53 -30.25
C HIS A 10 -14.37 -0.96 -30.00
N HIS A 11 -13.94 -0.96 -28.73
CA HIS A 11 -12.61 -0.50 -28.31
C HIS A 11 -11.79 -1.67 -27.74
N ASP A 12 -10.46 -1.58 -27.78
CA ASP A 12 -9.59 -2.45 -27.00
C ASP A 12 -9.67 -2.10 -25.50
N ALA A 13 -9.71 -0.81 -25.16
CA ALA A 13 -9.79 -0.35 -23.78
C ALA A 13 -10.56 0.98 -23.63
N ILE A 14 -11.31 1.10 -22.53
CA ILE A 14 -11.82 2.38 -22.02
C ILE A 14 -11.01 2.73 -20.78
N ILE A 15 -10.37 3.90 -20.79
CA ILE A 15 -9.51 4.38 -19.71
C ILE A 15 -10.24 5.47 -18.95
N PHE A 16 -10.44 5.28 -17.65
CA PHE A 16 -11.13 6.22 -16.78
C PHE A 16 -10.14 7.05 -15.97
N GLY A 17 -10.04 8.34 -16.30
CA GLY A 17 -9.16 9.32 -15.68
C GLY A 17 -8.09 9.86 -16.63
N GLY A 18 -8.15 11.15 -16.96
CA GLY A 18 -7.22 11.84 -17.86
C GLY A 18 -6.07 12.56 -17.15
N GLY A 19 -5.66 12.09 -15.97
CA GLY A 19 -4.39 12.51 -15.36
C GLY A 19 -3.19 12.00 -16.15
N LEU A 20 -1.98 12.24 -15.63
CA LEU A 20 -0.73 11.82 -16.29
C LEU A 20 -0.71 10.31 -16.58
N ALA A 21 -1.24 9.49 -15.67
CA ALA A 21 -1.28 8.04 -15.80
C ALA A 21 -2.16 7.59 -16.98
N GLY A 22 -3.44 7.95 -16.97
CA GLY A 22 -4.36 7.56 -18.04
C GLY A 22 -4.00 8.18 -19.39
N THR A 23 -3.44 9.40 -19.40
CA THR A 23 -3.03 10.08 -20.64
C THR A 23 -1.84 9.39 -21.31
N ILE A 24 -0.78 9.08 -20.56
CA ILE A 24 0.39 8.35 -21.09
C ILE A 24 0.00 6.93 -21.51
N LEU A 25 -0.87 6.26 -20.75
CA LEU A 25 -1.34 4.93 -21.14
C LEU A 25 -2.19 4.98 -22.42
N ALA A 26 -3.09 5.95 -22.53
CA ALA A 26 -3.90 6.17 -23.74
C ALA A 26 -3.02 6.43 -24.96
N GLU A 27 -2.03 7.30 -24.84
CA GLU A 27 -1.05 7.58 -25.89
C GLU A 27 -0.28 6.31 -26.27
N ARG A 28 0.23 5.56 -25.28
CA ARG A 28 1.03 4.36 -25.56
C ARG A 28 0.22 3.27 -26.26
N LEU A 29 -1.02 3.02 -25.82
CA LEU A 29 -1.92 2.08 -26.48
C LEU A 29 -2.31 2.55 -27.88
N HIS A 30 -2.58 3.85 -28.05
CA HIS A 30 -2.91 4.45 -29.33
C HIS A 30 -1.74 4.31 -30.34
N SER A 31 -0.52 4.65 -29.93
CA SER A 31 0.70 4.50 -30.74
C SER A 31 1.03 3.02 -31.04
N ALA A 32 0.53 2.09 -30.23
CA ALA A 32 0.55 0.65 -30.51
C ALA A 32 -0.62 0.15 -31.40
N GLY A 33 -1.38 1.07 -32.01
CA GLY A 33 -2.48 0.75 -32.94
C GLY A 33 -3.79 0.31 -32.29
N LYS A 34 -3.94 0.46 -30.97
CA LYS A 34 -5.16 0.06 -30.24
C LYS A 34 -6.27 1.10 -30.36
N GLN A 35 -7.50 0.63 -30.44
CA GLN A 35 -8.70 1.46 -30.34
C GLN A 35 -8.98 1.76 -28.88
N ILE A 36 -8.73 3.00 -28.45
CA ILE A 36 -8.96 3.41 -27.07
C ILE A 36 -9.99 4.53 -26.97
N LEU A 37 -10.61 4.62 -25.80
CA LEU A 37 -11.38 5.78 -25.37
C LEU A 37 -10.87 6.23 -24.00
N LEU A 38 -10.39 7.47 -23.92
CA LEU A 38 -10.07 8.11 -22.64
C LEU A 38 -11.29 8.87 -22.15
N VAL A 39 -11.81 8.53 -20.98
CA VAL A 39 -12.90 9.24 -20.31
C VAL A 39 -12.29 10.12 -19.24
N ASN A 40 -12.50 11.44 -19.34
CA ASN A 40 -11.91 12.40 -18.42
C ASN A 40 -12.89 13.51 -18.07
N ASP A 41 -13.05 13.76 -16.77
CA ASP A 41 -13.63 14.98 -16.25
C ASP A 41 -12.51 15.86 -15.66
N PRO A 42 -12.13 16.96 -16.33
CA PRO A 42 -11.04 17.82 -15.86
C PRO A 42 -11.34 18.53 -14.54
N GLN A 43 -12.59 18.53 -14.06
CA GLN A 43 -12.98 19.16 -12.80
C GLN A 43 -12.81 18.26 -11.58
N LYS A 44 -12.71 16.94 -11.77
CA LYS A 44 -12.70 15.97 -10.67
C LYS A 44 -11.37 15.87 -9.93
N SER A 45 -10.25 16.04 -10.62
CA SER A 45 -8.92 15.93 -10.02
C SER A 45 -7.90 16.77 -10.76
N ARG A 46 -7.04 17.48 -10.02
CA ARG A 46 -6.01 18.36 -10.61
C ARG A 46 -4.57 17.91 -10.34
N CYS A 47 -4.37 16.78 -9.67
CA CYS A 47 -3.06 16.34 -9.18
C CYS A 47 -1.93 16.43 -10.23
N SER A 48 -2.16 15.94 -11.45
CA SER A 48 -1.13 15.95 -12.51
C SER A 48 -0.83 17.35 -13.05
N ARG A 49 -1.81 18.26 -13.03
CA ARG A 49 -1.65 19.66 -13.48
C ARG A 49 -1.02 20.56 -12.41
N VAL A 50 -0.96 20.07 -11.17
CA VAL A 50 -0.31 20.74 -10.03
C VAL A 50 1.12 20.22 -9.82
N ALA A 51 1.39 18.97 -10.19
CA ALA A 51 2.69 18.34 -10.00
C ALA A 51 3.85 19.14 -10.64
N ALA A 52 4.97 19.24 -9.91
CA ALA A 52 6.20 19.84 -10.42
C ALA A 52 6.97 18.95 -11.43
N GLY A 53 6.44 17.76 -11.72
CA GLY A 53 7.01 16.85 -12.73
C GLY A 53 8.38 16.26 -12.41
N LEU A 54 8.86 16.36 -11.16
CA LEU A 54 10.23 15.96 -10.79
C LEU A 54 10.56 14.51 -11.15
N ILE A 55 11.71 14.33 -11.79
CA ILE A 55 12.37 13.04 -11.99
C ILE A 55 13.65 13.05 -11.16
N ASN A 56 13.63 12.27 -10.06
CA ASN A 56 14.69 12.23 -9.06
C ASN A 56 14.98 10.77 -8.64
N PRO A 57 16.22 10.27 -8.79
CA PRO A 57 16.62 8.93 -8.33
C PRO A 57 16.67 8.77 -6.81
N ILE A 58 16.90 9.84 -6.04
CA ILE A 58 17.09 9.76 -4.58
C ILE A 58 16.05 10.62 -3.87
N GLY A 59 15.01 9.97 -3.33
CA GLY A 59 13.81 10.63 -2.84
C GLY A 59 13.56 10.52 -1.34
N GLY A 60 12.70 11.43 -0.84
CA GLY A 60 12.16 11.43 0.52
C GLY A 60 13.17 11.82 1.62
N LYS A 61 12.66 12.00 2.85
CA LYS A 61 13.47 12.38 4.02
C LYS A 61 14.52 11.32 4.44
N ARG A 62 14.32 10.06 4.02
CA ARG A 62 15.24 8.93 4.30
C ARG A 62 16.26 8.70 3.17
N LEU A 63 16.30 9.59 2.17
CA LEU A 63 17.21 9.55 1.03
C LEU A 63 17.31 8.16 0.41
N LYS A 64 16.15 7.56 0.10
CA LYS A 64 16.11 6.22 -0.48
C LYS A 64 16.22 6.33 -2.00
N LEU A 65 17.05 5.48 -2.58
CA LEU A 65 17.04 5.25 -4.02
C LEU A 65 15.64 4.77 -4.45
N ILE A 66 15.13 5.33 -5.55
CA ILE A 66 13.89 4.88 -6.15
C ILE A 66 14.08 3.44 -6.64
N TRP A 67 13.09 2.59 -6.33
CA TRP A 67 13.08 1.20 -6.78
C TRP A 67 13.26 1.12 -8.30
N GLN A 68 14.22 0.31 -8.73
CA GLN A 68 14.64 0.18 -10.13
C GLN A 68 14.99 1.51 -10.84
N ALA A 69 15.53 2.51 -10.13
CA ALA A 69 15.93 3.80 -10.73
C ALA A 69 16.76 3.65 -12.01
N GLY A 70 17.71 2.70 -12.03
CA GLY A 70 18.57 2.41 -13.19
C GLY A 70 17.82 1.94 -14.44
N LYS A 71 16.63 1.36 -14.28
CA LYS A 71 15.74 0.97 -15.38
C LYS A 71 14.74 2.07 -15.70
N LEU A 72 14.10 2.63 -14.67
CA LEU A 72 12.97 3.55 -14.83
C LEU A 72 13.39 4.91 -15.38
N ILE A 73 14.53 5.47 -14.94
CA ILE A 73 14.96 6.82 -15.37
C ILE A 73 15.33 6.84 -16.85
N PRO A 74 16.19 5.93 -17.37
CA PRO A 74 16.48 5.89 -18.80
C PRO A 74 15.23 5.66 -19.64
N HIS A 75 14.33 4.77 -19.21
CA HIS A 75 13.07 4.51 -19.92
C HIS A 75 12.16 5.74 -19.97
N ALA A 76 12.01 6.47 -18.84
CA ALA A 76 11.21 7.68 -18.81
C ALA A 76 11.79 8.75 -19.75
N LYS A 77 13.11 8.99 -19.70
CA LYS A 77 13.80 9.93 -20.60
C LYS A 77 13.59 9.57 -22.07
N ALA A 78 13.82 8.31 -22.43
CA ALA A 78 13.65 7.83 -23.80
C ALA A 78 12.20 7.98 -24.30
N TYR A 79 11.22 7.66 -23.45
CA TYR A 79 9.81 7.86 -23.81
C TYR A 79 9.46 9.33 -24.03
N TYR A 80 9.92 10.24 -23.16
CA TYR A 80 9.64 11.65 -23.39
C TYR A 80 10.31 12.14 -24.67
N GLN A 81 11.55 11.74 -24.97
CA GLN A 81 12.20 12.06 -26.24
C GLN A 81 11.45 11.52 -27.47
N GLU A 82 10.87 10.33 -27.37
CA GLU A 82 9.98 9.76 -28.39
C GLU A 82 8.76 10.68 -28.64
N LEU A 83 8.09 11.12 -27.57
CA LEU A 83 6.97 12.06 -27.68
C LEU A 83 7.40 13.43 -28.22
N GLU A 84 8.56 13.93 -27.80
CA GLU A 84 9.09 15.21 -28.28
C GLU A 84 9.34 15.16 -29.79
N SER A 85 9.85 14.03 -30.28
CA SER A 85 10.04 13.77 -31.71
C SER A 85 8.72 13.67 -32.46
N LYS A 86 7.72 12.99 -31.87
CA LYS A 86 6.38 12.84 -32.45
C LYS A 86 5.65 14.19 -32.57
N PHE A 87 5.69 15.02 -31.54
CA PHE A 87 4.90 16.26 -31.46
C PHE A 87 5.68 17.53 -31.82
N GLY A 88 6.99 17.45 -32.01
CA GLY A 88 7.84 18.62 -32.28
C GLY A 88 7.87 19.63 -31.13
N LYS A 89 7.69 19.17 -29.88
CA LYS A 89 7.63 20.00 -28.67
C LYS A 89 8.46 19.38 -27.57
N GLN A 90 9.19 20.17 -26.79
CA GLN A 90 9.90 19.69 -25.61
C GLN A 90 8.95 19.50 -24.42
N PHE A 91 9.07 18.40 -23.69
CA PHE A 91 8.31 18.10 -22.48
C PHE A 91 9.21 17.81 -21.29
N PHE A 92 10.33 17.12 -21.50
CA PHE A 92 11.28 16.80 -20.45
C PHE A 92 12.44 17.80 -20.47
N HIS A 93 12.73 18.37 -19.30
CA HIS A 93 13.79 19.34 -19.12
C HIS A 93 14.85 18.78 -18.16
N PRO A 94 16.00 18.32 -18.68
CA PRO A 94 17.12 17.90 -17.86
C PRO A 94 17.59 19.05 -16.95
N ARG A 95 17.68 18.77 -15.65
CA ARG A 95 18.20 19.70 -14.64
C ARG A 95 18.85 18.90 -13.53
N SER A 96 20.07 19.24 -13.16
CA SER A 96 20.68 18.66 -11.97
C SER A 96 19.95 19.16 -10.72
N ILE A 97 19.92 18.30 -9.70
CA ILE A 97 19.39 18.67 -8.38
C ILE A 97 20.58 19.01 -7.47
N HIS A 98 20.46 20.08 -6.69
CA HIS A 98 21.26 20.35 -5.51
C HIS A 98 20.41 20.04 -4.27
N ARG A 99 20.82 19.04 -3.49
CA ARG A 99 20.12 18.56 -2.31
C ARG A 99 20.84 19.04 -1.07
N GLU A 100 20.19 19.89 -0.29
CA GLU A 100 20.66 20.34 1.02
C GLU A 100 20.08 19.47 2.14
N LEU A 101 20.91 19.09 3.10
CA LEU A 101 20.58 18.25 4.24
C LEU A 101 20.20 19.14 5.42
N VAL A 102 18.91 19.22 5.74
CA VAL A 102 18.37 20.28 6.61
C VAL A 102 18.46 19.98 8.10
N ASN A 103 18.87 18.78 8.50
CA ASN A 103 19.05 18.39 9.91
C ASN A 103 20.00 17.19 10.03
N ASP A 104 20.45 16.91 11.27
CA ASP A 104 21.40 15.84 11.57
C ASP A 104 20.87 14.44 11.23
N GLN A 105 19.55 14.25 11.22
CA GLN A 105 18.95 12.99 10.82
C GLN A 105 19.12 12.73 9.32
N GLU A 106 18.90 13.74 8.47
CA GLU A 106 19.16 13.63 7.02
C GLU A 106 20.65 13.42 6.75
N LYS A 107 21.54 14.12 7.47
CA LYS A 107 22.99 13.89 7.41
C LYS A 107 23.36 12.45 7.77
N SER A 108 22.82 11.92 8.86
CA SER A 108 23.05 10.52 9.28
C SER A 108 22.54 9.52 8.24
N PHE A 109 21.37 9.77 7.62
CA PHE A 109 20.91 8.92 6.53
C PHE A 109 21.82 9.00 5.32
N TRP A 110 22.31 10.20 4.97
CA TRP A 110 23.21 10.40 3.85
C TRP A 110 24.53 9.68 4.02
N GLN A 111 25.15 9.77 5.21
CA GLN A 111 26.37 9.02 5.53
C GLN A 111 26.19 7.52 5.29
N LYS A 112 25.04 6.95 5.69
CA LYS A 112 24.71 5.54 5.43
C LYS A 112 24.48 5.20 3.95
N ARG A 113 24.31 6.18 3.06
CA ARG A 113 24.14 5.97 1.60
C ARG A 113 25.45 6.05 0.85
N LEU A 114 26.44 6.78 1.35
CA LEU A 114 27.74 6.95 0.69
C LEU A 114 28.45 5.61 0.47
N ASP A 115 28.27 4.66 1.39
CA ASP A 115 28.86 3.32 1.31
C ASP A 115 28.11 2.37 0.36
N ASP A 116 26.92 2.73 -0.13
CA ASP A 116 26.12 1.87 -0.99
C ASP A 116 26.44 2.14 -2.49
N PRO A 117 27.06 1.19 -3.20
CA PRO A 117 27.45 1.37 -4.60
C PRO A 117 26.28 1.73 -5.53
N ASN A 118 25.04 1.38 -5.16
CA ASN A 118 23.86 1.69 -5.96
C ASN A 118 23.56 3.19 -6.04
N TYR A 119 24.11 4.01 -5.14
CA TYR A 119 23.93 5.46 -5.13
C TYR A 119 24.97 6.19 -5.97
N GLN A 120 26.18 5.64 -6.11
CA GLN A 120 27.34 6.34 -6.68
C GLN A 120 27.07 6.92 -8.08
N ARG A 121 26.38 6.18 -8.95
CA ARG A 121 26.02 6.65 -10.30
C ARG A 121 25.18 7.94 -10.28
N TRP A 122 24.35 8.12 -9.26
CA TRP A 122 23.38 9.21 -9.21
C TRP A 122 23.92 10.47 -8.56
N VAL A 123 25.09 10.41 -7.95
CA VAL A 123 25.62 11.43 -7.05
C VAL A 123 26.78 12.12 -7.74
N GLY A 124 26.72 13.46 -7.82
CA GLY A 124 27.81 14.30 -8.29
C GLY A 124 28.60 14.87 -7.11
N ASP A 125 28.90 16.16 -7.14
CA ASP A 125 29.54 16.89 -6.04
C ASP A 125 28.82 16.61 -4.71
N SER A 126 29.58 16.21 -3.70
CA SER A 126 29.07 15.84 -2.37
C SER A 126 29.94 16.42 -1.27
N ALA A 127 29.29 16.93 -0.23
CA ALA A 127 29.89 17.45 0.99
C ALA A 127 29.11 16.92 2.21
N GLU A 128 29.45 17.41 3.41
CA GLU A 128 28.81 16.99 4.66
C GLU A 128 27.32 17.38 4.73
N ASP A 129 26.97 18.54 4.20
CA ASP A 129 25.64 19.17 4.33
C ASP A 129 24.84 19.20 3.01
N HIS A 130 25.43 18.76 1.90
CA HIS A 130 24.75 18.74 0.61
C HIS A 130 25.35 17.73 -0.37
N PHE A 131 24.60 17.42 -1.42
CA PHE A 131 25.11 16.71 -2.59
C PHE A 131 24.33 17.09 -3.85
N THR A 132 24.86 16.74 -5.01
CA THR A 132 24.20 16.97 -6.29
C THR A 132 23.77 15.67 -6.96
N ILE A 133 22.74 15.76 -7.79
CA ILE A 133 22.23 14.66 -8.59
C ILE A 133 22.24 15.12 -10.06
N PRO A 134 23.27 14.76 -10.85
CA PRO A 134 23.39 15.20 -12.23
C PRO A 134 22.28 14.63 -13.13
N GLU A 135 21.93 13.35 -12.93
CA GLU A 135 20.93 12.64 -13.72
C GLU A 135 19.50 12.86 -13.22
N ALA A 136 19.01 14.10 -13.31
CA ALA A 136 17.67 14.49 -12.87
C ALA A 136 16.98 15.44 -13.88
N GLY A 137 15.77 15.86 -13.54
CA GLY A 137 15.06 16.89 -14.30
C GLY A 137 13.61 17.03 -13.86
N TYR A 138 12.82 17.69 -14.69
CA TYR A 138 11.39 17.76 -14.51
C TYR A 138 10.65 17.61 -15.85
N LEU A 139 9.43 17.09 -15.76
CA LEU A 139 8.48 16.99 -16.86
C LEU A 139 7.51 18.17 -16.81
N ASP A 140 7.33 18.87 -17.92
CA ASP A 140 6.26 19.84 -18.05
C ASP A 140 4.91 19.14 -18.29
N THR A 141 4.27 18.74 -17.20
CA THR A 141 3.06 17.93 -17.22
C THR A 141 1.90 18.62 -17.94
N ASN A 142 1.76 19.95 -17.83
CA ASN A 142 0.64 20.67 -18.45
C ASN A 142 0.75 20.64 -19.97
N THR A 143 1.90 21.03 -20.52
CA THR A 143 2.15 21.04 -21.97
C THR A 143 2.01 19.63 -22.58
N LEU A 144 2.46 18.61 -21.86
CA LEU A 144 2.29 17.21 -22.27
C LEU A 144 0.81 16.80 -22.29
N LEU A 145 0.07 17.03 -21.20
CA LEU A 145 -1.34 16.69 -21.09
C LEU A 145 -2.17 17.40 -22.17
N ASP A 146 -1.98 18.70 -22.35
CA ASP A 146 -2.72 19.49 -23.33
C ASP A 146 -2.44 19.03 -24.76
N THR A 147 -1.19 18.65 -25.07
CA THR A 147 -0.81 18.15 -26.39
C THR A 147 -1.45 16.79 -26.69
N ILE A 148 -1.36 15.83 -25.77
CA ILE A 148 -1.93 14.48 -25.99
C ILE A 148 -3.47 14.53 -25.96
N HIS A 149 -4.08 15.30 -25.05
CA HIS A 149 -5.54 15.45 -25.02
C HIS A 149 -6.05 16.09 -26.32
N GLY A 150 -5.35 17.10 -26.85
CA GLY A 150 -5.67 17.70 -28.15
C GLY A 150 -5.63 16.68 -29.29
N GLU A 151 -4.59 15.84 -29.36
CA GLU A 151 -4.50 14.76 -30.35
C GLU A 151 -5.68 13.78 -30.21
N LEU A 152 -5.91 13.24 -29.01
CA LEU A 152 -6.97 12.27 -28.76
C LEU A 152 -8.36 12.84 -29.04
N GLN A 153 -8.60 14.11 -28.69
CA GLN A 153 -9.88 14.79 -28.97
C GLN A 153 -10.10 14.98 -30.47
N SER A 154 -9.06 15.37 -31.22
CA SER A 154 -9.15 15.54 -32.69
C SER A 154 -9.50 14.25 -33.42
N GLN A 155 -9.27 13.10 -32.79
CA GLN A 155 -9.55 11.77 -33.31
C GLN A 155 -10.79 11.10 -32.69
N ASP A 156 -11.62 11.82 -31.93
CA ASP A 156 -12.80 11.27 -31.21
C ASP A 156 -12.45 10.11 -30.24
N ARG A 157 -11.25 10.18 -29.64
CA ARG A 157 -10.72 9.20 -28.66
C ARG A 157 -10.71 9.72 -27.23
N LEU A 158 -11.13 10.95 -27.00
CA LEU A 158 -11.30 11.56 -25.69
C LEU A 158 -12.77 11.94 -25.49
N LEU A 159 -13.39 11.36 -24.46
CA LEU A 159 -14.72 11.75 -24.00
C LEU A 159 -14.58 12.62 -22.75
N SER A 160 -14.90 13.91 -22.89
CA SER A 160 -14.97 14.84 -21.76
C SER A 160 -16.26 14.62 -20.97
N SER A 161 -16.22 13.68 -20.01
CA SER A 161 -17.38 13.30 -19.21
C SER A 161 -16.94 12.76 -17.85
N SER A 162 -17.75 13.00 -16.83
CA SER A 162 -17.74 12.19 -15.61
C SER A 162 -18.34 10.80 -15.89
N PHE A 163 -18.09 9.86 -14.98
CA PHE A 163 -18.70 8.53 -15.02
C PHE A 163 -19.07 8.10 -13.59
N ASN A 164 -20.04 7.21 -13.51
CA ASN A 164 -20.36 6.46 -12.30
C ASN A 164 -20.02 4.98 -12.55
N TYR A 165 -19.65 4.24 -11.50
CA TYR A 165 -19.31 2.82 -11.65
C TYR A 165 -20.53 1.99 -12.09
N ASP A 166 -21.75 2.40 -11.70
CA ASP A 166 -23.00 1.75 -12.11
C ASP A 166 -23.27 1.85 -13.62
N ASP A 167 -22.62 2.80 -14.31
CA ASP A 167 -22.69 2.92 -15.78
C ASP A 167 -21.80 1.87 -16.49
N ILE A 168 -21.03 1.08 -15.73
CA ILE A 168 -20.05 0.12 -16.24
C ILE A 168 -20.54 -1.29 -15.96
N SER A 169 -20.95 -2.01 -17.01
CA SER A 169 -21.28 -3.43 -16.90
C SER A 169 -20.14 -4.29 -17.41
N VAL A 170 -19.87 -5.40 -16.73
CA VAL A 170 -18.77 -6.32 -17.06
C VAL A 170 -19.33 -7.70 -17.38
N THR A 171 -18.82 -8.30 -18.46
CA THR A 171 -19.04 -9.70 -18.81
C THR A 171 -17.71 -10.45 -18.82
N GLU A 172 -17.75 -11.76 -19.03
CA GLU A 172 -16.53 -12.59 -19.12
C GLU A 172 -15.59 -12.20 -20.28
N SER A 173 -16.05 -11.43 -21.27
CA SER A 173 -15.26 -11.10 -22.47
C SER A 173 -15.22 -9.61 -22.80
N ALA A 174 -16.05 -8.77 -22.16
CA ALA A 174 -16.15 -7.37 -22.49
C ALA A 174 -16.60 -6.50 -21.29
N VAL A 175 -16.39 -5.21 -21.44
CA VAL A 175 -16.99 -4.15 -20.63
C VAL A 175 -17.87 -3.29 -21.52
N GLU A 176 -18.96 -2.78 -20.98
CA GLU A 176 -19.79 -1.77 -21.63
C GLU A 176 -19.87 -0.52 -20.76
N PHE A 177 -19.79 0.64 -21.41
CA PHE A 177 -19.99 1.95 -20.80
C PHE A 177 -20.79 2.84 -21.75
N ARG A 178 -22.03 3.18 -21.38
CA ARG A 178 -22.93 4.07 -22.15
C ARG A 178 -23.03 3.73 -23.65
N GLY A 179 -23.28 2.46 -23.97
CA GLY A 179 -23.41 1.98 -25.35
C GLY A 179 -22.09 1.82 -26.11
N ARG A 180 -20.95 1.94 -25.42
CA ARG A 180 -19.61 1.68 -25.97
C ARG A 180 -19.06 0.41 -25.36
N THR A 181 -18.56 -0.50 -26.19
CA THR A 181 -17.99 -1.76 -25.73
C THR A 181 -16.47 -1.72 -25.80
N ALA A 182 -15.82 -2.43 -24.87
CA ALA A 182 -14.39 -2.66 -24.92
C ALA A 182 -13.99 -4.01 -24.30
N ARG A 183 -12.75 -4.45 -24.53
CA ARG A 183 -12.23 -5.64 -23.82
C ARG A 183 -11.89 -5.34 -22.37
N HIS A 184 -11.37 -4.15 -22.10
CA HIS A 184 -10.91 -3.76 -20.76
C HIS A 184 -11.43 -2.39 -20.33
N ALA A 185 -11.79 -2.27 -19.05
CA ALA A 185 -11.93 -1.00 -18.35
C ALA A 185 -10.68 -0.78 -17.50
N ILE A 186 -9.97 0.32 -17.74
CA ILE A 186 -8.72 0.64 -17.05
C ILE A 186 -8.92 1.88 -16.19
N PHE A 187 -8.71 1.75 -14.88
CA PHE A 187 -8.91 2.82 -13.91
C PHE A 187 -7.60 3.53 -13.56
N ALA A 188 -7.51 4.80 -13.95
CA ALA A 188 -6.37 5.71 -13.76
C ALA A 188 -6.80 7.01 -13.05
N GLU A 189 -7.65 6.86 -12.03
CA GLU A 189 -8.47 7.93 -11.43
C GLU A 189 -7.72 8.84 -10.44
N GLY A 190 -6.41 8.62 -10.26
CA GLY A 190 -5.65 9.32 -9.23
C GLY A 190 -6.20 9.01 -7.84
N HIS A 191 -6.28 10.02 -6.97
CA HIS A 191 -6.68 9.83 -5.57
C HIS A 191 -8.12 9.36 -5.41
N LEU A 192 -8.99 9.58 -6.41
CA LEU A 192 -10.40 9.18 -6.39
C LEU A 192 -10.59 7.67 -6.40
N ALA A 193 -9.54 6.89 -6.71
CA ALA A 193 -9.60 5.43 -6.63
C ALA A 193 -9.81 4.91 -5.20
N THR A 194 -9.73 5.76 -4.16
CA THR A 194 -10.24 5.41 -2.82
C THR A 194 -11.72 5.05 -2.82
N GLY A 195 -12.51 5.62 -3.74
CA GLY A 195 -13.94 5.34 -3.91
C GLY A 195 -14.24 4.26 -4.95
N ASN A 196 -13.23 3.62 -5.55
CA ASN A 196 -13.45 2.62 -6.60
C ASN A 196 -13.93 1.29 -6.00
N PRO A 197 -15.16 0.82 -6.31
CA PRO A 197 -15.72 -0.40 -5.72
C PRO A 197 -14.96 -1.67 -6.13
N HIS A 198 -14.32 -1.69 -7.31
CA HIS A 198 -13.58 -2.84 -7.79
C HIS A 198 -12.21 -3.02 -7.11
N PHE A 199 -11.69 -1.98 -6.46
CA PHE A 199 -10.36 -2.01 -5.85
C PHE A 199 -10.38 -1.59 -4.37
N GLN A 200 -11.48 -1.81 -3.65
CA GLN A 200 -11.61 -1.45 -2.23
C GLN A 200 -10.56 -2.11 -1.32
N PHE A 201 -10.04 -3.28 -1.71
CA PHE A 201 -8.96 -3.97 -0.99
C PHE A 201 -7.58 -3.31 -1.15
N VAL A 202 -7.44 -2.31 -2.03
CA VAL A 202 -6.21 -1.55 -2.22
C VAL A 202 -6.16 -0.40 -1.19
N PRO A 203 -5.20 -0.39 -0.25
CA PRO A 203 -5.13 0.63 0.79
C PRO A 203 -4.47 1.92 0.26
N TYR A 204 -5.21 2.66 -0.56
CA TYR A 204 -4.82 4.00 -0.99
C TYR A 204 -4.71 4.93 0.22
N LYS A 205 -3.68 5.77 0.21
CA LYS A 205 -3.42 6.80 1.22
C LYS A 205 -3.25 8.14 0.50
N PRO A 206 -4.35 8.86 0.20
CA PRO A 206 -4.27 10.17 -0.40
C PRO A 206 -3.34 11.10 0.39
N ALA A 207 -2.55 11.89 -0.32
CA ALA A 207 -1.65 12.85 0.31
C ALA A 207 -1.71 14.18 -0.44
N LYS A 208 -2.41 15.15 0.16
CA LYS A 208 -2.48 16.52 -0.35
C LYS A 208 -1.11 17.17 -0.29
N GLY A 209 -0.81 17.97 -1.31
CA GLY A 209 0.35 18.85 -1.32
C GLY A 209 0.06 20.14 -2.06
N ILE A 210 0.54 21.23 -1.49
CA ILE A 210 0.45 22.57 -2.07
C ILE A 210 1.75 22.88 -2.80
N ILE A 211 1.61 23.45 -4.00
CA ILE A 211 2.71 23.92 -4.85
C ILE A 211 2.40 25.34 -5.28
N ALA A 212 3.35 26.24 -5.07
CA ALA A 212 3.32 27.60 -5.56
C ALA A 212 4.07 27.74 -6.88
N SER A 213 3.57 28.61 -7.74
CA SER A 213 4.25 29.16 -8.89
C SER A 213 4.55 30.62 -8.60
N ILE A 214 5.82 31.01 -8.65
CA ILE A 214 6.28 32.35 -8.28
C ILE A 214 7.15 32.96 -9.37
N LYS A 215 7.33 34.28 -9.30
CA LYS A 215 8.42 35.01 -9.95
C LYS A 215 9.24 35.75 -8.90
N LEU A 216 10.52 35.99 -9.22
CA LEU A 216 11.37 36.86 -8.41
C LEU A 216 11.15 38.32 -8.82
N VAL A 217 11.21 39.22 -7.83
CA VAL A 217 11.09 40.67 -8.04
C VAL A 217 12.48 41.22 -8.33
N GLY A 218 12.66 41.88 -9.48
CA GLY A 218 13.95 42.49 -9.85
C GLY A 218 15.10 41.52 -10.15
N ALA A 219 14.83 40.22 -10.21
CA ALA A 219 15.81 39.18 -10.49
C ALA A 219 15.22 38.09 -11.39
N CYS A 220 16.09 37.28 -12.01
CA CYS A 220 15.71 36.05 -12.68
C CYS A 220 16.72 34.95 -12.35
N LEU A 221 16.24 33.71 -12.26
CA LEU A 221 17.13 32.56 -12.24
C LEU A 221 17.62 32.28 -13.66
N SER A 222 18.89 31.90 -13.77
CA SER A 222 19.45 31.45 -15.05
C SER A 222 18.66 30.24 -15.55
N ARG A 223 18.58 30.08 -16.88
CA ARG A 223 18.05 28.85 -17.46
C ARG A 223 18.79 27.63 -16.92
N ASP A 224 20.08 27.73 -16.61
CA ASP A 224 20.89 26.60 -16.13
C ASP A 224 20.88 26.42 -14.60
N SER A 225 20.03 27.17 -13.88
CA SER A 225 19.86 27.00 -12.45
C SER A 225 19.42 25.57 -12.11
N LYS A 226 20.09 25.00 -11.10
CA LYS A 226 19.80 23.67 -10.56
C LYS A 226 18.43 23.66 -9.89
N ILE A 227 17.78 22.50 -9.86
CA ILE A 227 16.65 22.28 -8.94
C ILE A 227 17.24 22.24 -7.53
N ILE A 228 16.68 23.00 -6.59
CA ILE A 228 17.11 22.94 -5.18
C ILE A 228 16.12 22.07 -4.42
N ILE A 229 16.60 21.19 -3.56
CA ILE A 229 15.75 20.50 -2.58
C ILE A 229 16.31 20.70 -1.18
N LYS A 230 15.56 21.42 -0.35
CA LYS A 230 15.89 21.78 1.04
C LYS A 230 14.63 21.69 1.90
N GLY A 231 14.20 20.48 2.26
CA GLY A 231 12.88 20.22 2.85
C GLY A 231 11.71 20.37 1.86
N LYS A 232 11.74 21.43 1.04
CA LYS A 232 10.91 21.68 -0.14
C LYS A 232 11.80 21.75 -1.39
N PHE A 233 11.25 21.42 -2.55
CA PHE A 233 11.82 21.68 -3.86
C PHE A 233 11.60 23.13 -4.32
N ILE A 234 12.55 23.62 -5.10
CA ILE A 234 12.49 24.83 -5.91
C ILE A 234 12.90 24.40 -7.31
N VAL A 235 11.99 24.50 -8.28
CA VAL A 235 12.18 24.06 -9.67
C VAL A 235 12.13 25.28 -10.58
N PRO A 236 13.29 25.77 -11.06
CA PRO A 236 13.34 26.77 -12.12
C PRO A 236 12.87 26.16 -13.44
N ARG A 237 11.76 26.66 -13.99
CA ARG A 237 11.20 26.15 -15.25
C ARG A 237 11.76 26.89 -16.47
N HIS A 238 11.58 26.28 -17.63
CA HIS A 238 12.04 26.80 -18.92
C HIS A 238 11.29 28.08 -19.33
N ASP A 239 10.08 28.28 -18.82
CA ASP A 239 9.19 29.42 -19.05
C ASP A 239 9.44 30.60 -18.10
N GLY A 240 10.46 30.50 -17.24
CA GLY A 240 10.82 31.54 -16.26
C GLY A 240 10.00 31.52 -14.96
N ILE A 241 9.00 30.63 -14.85
CA ILE A 241 8.28 30.40 -13.59
C ILE A 241 9.13 29.54 -12.66
N ILE A 242 9.07 29.81 -11.36
CA ILE A 242 9.68 28.96 -10.34
C ILE A 242 8.57 28.21 -9.62
N GLN A 243 8.62 26.88 -9.63
CA GLN A 243 7.71 26.05 -8.83
C GLN A 243 8.33 25.71 -7.49
N VAL A 244 7.61 26.01 -6.41
CA VAL A 244 8.07 25.77 -5.04
C VAL A 244 7.07 24.91 -4.30
N GLY A 245 7.54 23.85 -3.67
CA GLY A 245 6.68 22.91 -2.99
C GLY A 245 7.43 21.70 -2.46
N ALA A 246 6.77 20.66 -1.99
CA ALA A 246 5.36 20.65 -1.68
C ALA A 246 5.19 20.41 -0.19
N THR A 247 4.06 20.88 0.34
CA THR A 247 3.57 20.46 1.65
C THR A 247 3.07 19.01 1.59
N TYR A 248 2.80 18.43 2.77
CA TYR A 248 2.23 17.10 2.93
C TYR A 248 1.15 17.11 4.01
N ASN A 249 -0.10 16.89 3.60
CA ASN A 249 -1.23 16.70 4.50
C ASN A 249 -1.91 15.36 4.17
N TRP A 250 -2.08 14.51 5.18
CA TRP A 250 -2.69 13.17 5.06
C TRP A 250 -4.14 13.12 5.55
N ASP A 251 -4.56 14.15 6.28
CA ASP A 251 -5.88 14.23 6.92
C ASP A 251 -6.90 14.96 6.03
N ASP A 252 -6.42 15.67 5.00
CA ASP A 252 -7.23 16.39 4.03
C ASP A 252 -6.95 15.89 2.60
N ALA A 253 -8.02 15.54 1.89
CA ALA A 253 -8.00 15.08 0.51
C ALA A 253 -8.73 16.05 -0.45
N SER A 254 -8.84 17.32 -0.09
CA SER A 254 -9.35 18.39 -0.97
C SER A 254 -8.29 18.89 -1.96
N ASP A 255 -8.75 19.30 -3.14
CA ASP A 255 -7.92 19.89 -4.21
C ASP A 255 -7.78 21.43 -4.08
N THR A 256 -8.10 22.01 -2.93
CA THR A 256 -7.99 23.44 -2.62
C THR A 256 -6.85 23.73 -1.63
N PRO A 257 -6.02 24.77 -1.81
CA PRO A 257 -5.01 25.13 -0.82
C PRO A 257 -5.62 25.43 0.55
N ASP A 258 -5.06 24.85 1.61
CA ASP A 258 -5.38 25.19 3.01
C ASP A 258 -4.43 26.27 3.54
N GLU A 259 -4.92 27.08 4.48
CA GLU A 259 -4.19 28.23 5.04
C GLU A 259 -2.86 27.84 5.66
N ALA A 260 -2.82 26.73 6.41
CA ALA A 260 -1.61 26.25 7.08
C ALA A 260 -0.50 25.92 6.06
N GLY A 261 -0.83 25.19 5.00
CA GLY A 261 0.13 24.87 3.96
C GLY A 261 0.54 26.06 3.09
N VAL A 262 -0.34 27.05 2.89
CA VAL A 262 0.03 28.33 2.25
C VAL A 262 1.06 29.07 3.11
N ALA A 263 0.80 29.25 4.41
CA ALA A 263 1.73 29.89 5.33
C ALA A 263 3.08 29.15 5.42
N GLU A 264 3.08 27.81 5.34
CA GLU A 264 4.29 26.99 5.30
C GLU A 264 5.14 27.23 4.04
N ILE A 265 4.51 27.52 2.91
CA ILE A 265 5.19 27.87 1.65
C ILE A 265 5.73 29.29 1.71
N GLU A 266 4.93 30.26 2.17
CA GLU A 266 5.36 31.66 2.31
C GLU A 266 6.55 31.81 3.26
N SER A 267 6.51 31.13 4.40
CA SER A 267 7.61 31.11 5.38
C SER A 267 8.90 30.58 4.73
N PHE A 268 8.81 29.48 3.98
CA PHE A 268 9.95 28.92 3.26
C PHE A 268 10.49 29.88 2.19
N LEU A 269 9.61 30.53 1.42
CA LEU A 269 9.99 31.50 0.39
C LEU A 269 10.68 32.72 0.99
N ASN A 270 10.14 33.26 2.08
CA ASN A 270 10.73 34.39 2.81
C ASN A 270 12.11 34.04 3.39
N GLN A 271 12.28 32.82 3.91
CA GLN A 271 13.57 32.36 4.39
C GLN A 271 14.61 32.20 3.26
N HIS A 272 14.18 31.71 2.09
CA HIS A 272 15.10 31.39 1.00
C HIS A 272 15.43 32.59 0.10
N PHE A 273 14.44 33.38 -0.29
CA PHE A 273 14.61 34.52 -1.22
C PHE A 273 14.58 35.88 -0.51
N GLY A 274 14.13 35.95 0.74
CA GLY A 274 13.87 37.20 1.46
C GLY A 274 12.46 37.74 1.19
N PRO A 275 11.84 38.41 2.18
CA PRO A 275 10.53 39.02 2.02
C PRO A 275 10.57 40.15 0.97
N GLY A 276 9.54 40.22 0.12
CA GLY A 276 9.44 41.24 -0.94
C GLY A 276 10.22 40.94 -2.22
N ASN A 277 11.06 39.89 -2.24
CA ASN A 277 11.86 39.51 -3.42
C ASN A 277 11.19 38.50 -4.34
N TRP A 278 9.93 38.16 -4.07
CA TRP A 278 9.15 37.20 -4.84
C TRP A 278 7.66 37.57 -4.83
N SER A 279 6.91 37.05 -5.80
CA SER A 279 5.46 37.23 -5.89
C SER A 279 4.78 35.95 -6.38
N PHE A 280 3.58 35.68 -5.89
CA PHE A 280 2.77 34.57 -6.38
C PHE A 280 2.21 34.88 -7.77
N GLU A 281 2.46 33.97 -8.70
CA GLU A 281 1.65 33.86 -9.92
C GLU A 281 0.44 32.97 -9.64
N GLN A 282 0.66 31.89 -8.88
CA GLN A 282 -0.41 31.00 -8.48
C GLN A 282 -0.03 30.11 -7.29
N ILE A 283 -1.02 29.68 -6.53
CA ILE A 283 -0.90 28.60 -5.55
C ILE A 283 -1.99 27.56 -5.81
N ARG A 284 -1.61 26.28 -5.82
CA ARG A 284 -2.53 25.16 -6.12
C ARG A 284 -2.29 24.01 -5.16
N ALA A 285 -3.34 23.25 -4.86
CA ALA A 285 -3.25 21.98 -4.16
C ALA A 285 -3.57 20.82 -5.11
N GLY A 286 -2.91 19.69 -4.88
CA GLY A 286 -3.24 18.45 -5.57
C GLY A 286 -3.05 17.26 -4.64
N VAL A 287 -3.95 16.28 -4.77
CA VAL A 287 -3.95 15.09 -3.92
C VAL A 287 -3.34 13.90 -4.64
N ARG A 288 -2.24 13.38 -4.08
CA ARG A 288 -1.47 12.27 -4.66
C ARG A 288 -2.10 10.93 -4.32
N PRO A 289 -2.22 9.99 -5.29
CA PRO A 289 -2.66 8.63 -5.04
C PRO A 289 -1.51 7.78 -4.49
N ALA A 290 -1.14 7.95 -3.22
CA ALA A 290 -0.11 7.10 -2.64
C ALA A 290 -0.70 5.77 -2.15
N THR A 291 0.14 4.76 -1.99
CA THR A 291 -0.20 3.44 -1.44
C THR A 291 0.85 3.02 -0.42
N ALA A 292 0.49 2.07 0.44
CA ALA A 292 1.45 1.45 1.35
C ALA A 292 2.62 0.82 0.56
N GLY A 293 3.86 1.09 0.99
CA GLY A 293 5.08 0.59 0.33
C GLY A 293 5.58 1.42 -0.86
N ALA A 294 4.83 2.43 -1.32
CA ALA A 294 5.22 3.35 -2.40
C ALA A 294 5.50 2.68 -3.76
N TYR A 295 4.77 1.59 -4.06
CA TYR A 295 4.70 0.94 -5.38
C TYR A 295 3.36 1.29 -6.05
N PRO A 296 3.33 1.53 -7.37
CA PRO A 296 2.07 1.75 -8.07
C PRO A 296 1.23 0.48 -8.10
N VAL A 297 -0.05 0.62 -8.47
CA VAL A 297 -1.03 -0.46 -8.58
C VAL A 297 -1.37 -0.61 -10.06
N VAL A 298 -0.75 -1.59 -10.69
CA VAL A 298 -0.75 -1.80 -12.14
C VAL A 298 -1.04 -3.27 -12.43
N GLY A 299 -2.16 -3.56 -13.09
CA GLY A 299 -2.51 -4.91 -13.51
C GLY A 299 -4.00 -5.23 -13.36
N PRO A 300 -4.41 -6.44 -13.81
CA PRO A 300 -5.80 -6.87 -13.78
C PRO A 300 -6.31 -7.08 -12.34
N HIS A 301 -7.62 -6.92 -12.17
CA HIS A 301 -8.33 -7.36 -10.99
C HIS A 301 -8.21 -8.89 -10.86
N PRO A 302 -7.96 -9.44 -9.66
CA PRO A 302 -7.66 -10.87 -9.50
C PRO A 302 -8.81 -11.81 -9.90
N GLU A 303 -10.06 -11.36 -9.76
CA GLU A 303 -11.26 -12.14 -10.07
C GLU A 303 -11.95 -11.69 -11.36
N THR A 304 -11.59 -10.52 -11.90
CA THR A 304 -12.28 -9.91 -13.05
C THR A 304 -11.29 -9.27 -14.00
N PRO A 305 -10.56 -10.05 -14.82
CA PRO A 305 -9.42 -9.57 -15.59
C PRO A 305 -9.71 -8.43 -16.60
N GLN A 306 -10.98 -8.22 -16.95
CA GLN A 306 -11.46 -7.13 -17.78
C GLN A 306 -11.33 -5.77 -17.06
N ILE A 307 -11.32 -5.77 -15.72
CA ILE A 307 -11.10 -4.60 -14.89
C ILE A 307 -9.62 -4.49 -14.54
N ILE A 308 -8.99 -3.35 -14.83
CA ILE A 308 -7.54 -3.15 -14.68
C ILE A 308 -7.26 -1.90 -13.86
N ALA A 309 -6.35 -2.00 -12.90
CA ALA A 309 -5.81 -0.84 -12.21
C ALA A 309 -4.59 -0.28 -12.97
N PHE A 310 -4.54 1.04 -13.11
CA PHE A 310 -3.34 1.77 -13.56
C PHE A 310 -3.19 3.05 -12.74
N ASN A 311 -2.90 2.90 -11.44
CA ASN A 311 -2.98 3.98 -10.48
C ASN A 311 -1.90 3.86 -9.37
N GLY A 312 -1.98 4.67 -8.31
CA GLY A 312 -1.11 4.51 -7.13
C GLY A 312 0.32 5.03 -7.27
N PHE A 313 0.61 5.85 -8.29
CA PHE A 313 1.97 6.33 -8.59
C PHE A 313 2.53 7.38 -7.59
N GLY A 314 1.71 7.85 -6.65
CA GLY A 314 2.11 8.82 -5.62
C GLY A 314 2.83 10.05 -6.21
N SER A 315 3.97 10.41 -5.61
CA SER A 315 4.80 11.55 -6.02
C SER A 315 5.81 11.23 -7.14
N LYS A 316 5.77 10.03 -7.72
CA LYS A 316 6.79 9.53 -8.67
C LYS A 316 6.22 9.31 -10.08
N GLY A 317 5.03 9.85 -10.36
CA GLY A 317 4.31 9.63 -11.61
C GLY A 317 5.15 9.90 -12.86
N SER A 318 5.79 11.07 -12.94
CA SER A 318 6.63 11.47 -14.08
C SER A 318 7.81 10.54 -14.35
N LEU A 319 8.22 9.73 -13.37
CA LEU A 319 9.26 8.71 -13.54
C LEU A 319 8.68 7.33 -13.86
N GLN A 320 7.68 6.88 -13.10
CA GLN A 320 7.23 5.48 -13.16
C GLN A 320 6.23 5.21 -14.29
N ILE A 321 5.34 6.16 -14.59
CA ILE A 321 4.22 5.95 -15.52
C ILE A 321 4.68 5.51 -16.92
N PRO A 322 5.71 6.11 -17.55
CA PRO A 322 6.17 5.68 -18.89
C PRO A 322 6.51 4.19 -18.98
N TYR A 323 7.23 3.67 -17.99
CA TYR A 323 7.63 2.27 -17.94
C TYR A 323 6.41 1.36 -17.78
N PHE A 324 5.53 1.67 -16.82
CA PHE A 324 4.37 0.84 -16.56
C PHE A 324 3.31 0.90 -17.68
N ALA A 325 3.20 2.03 -18.38
CA ALA A 325 2.33 2.14 -19.55
C ALA A 325 2.82 1.24 -20.69
N GLY A 326 4.14 1.21 -20.93
CA GLY A 326 4.75 0.27 -21.88
C GLY A 326 4.54 -1.19 -21.45
N ALA A 327 4.82 -1.52 -20.20
CA ALA A 327 4.68 -2.87 -19.67
C ALA A 327 3.22 -3.37 -19.70
N LEU A 328 2.25 -2.53 -19.32
CA LEU A 328 0.83 -2.88 -19.40
C LEU A 328 0.37 -3.00 -20.86
N SER A 329 0.80 -2.10 -21.75
CA SER A 329 0.50 -2.20 -23.19
C SER A 329 0.98 -3.54 -23.77
N GLN A 330 2.17 -4.00 -23.42
CA GLN A 330 2.70 -5.30 -23.84
C GLN A 330 1.90 -6.46 -23.24
N HIS A 331 1.57 -6.39 -21.94
CA HIS A 331 0.74 -7.39 -21.27
C HIS A 331 -0.62 -7.59 -21.97
N LEU A 332 -1.26 -6.49 -22.38
CA LEU A 332 -2.52 -6.52 -23.12
C LEU A 332 -2.39 -7.04 -24.56
N GLN A 333 -1.20 -7.05 -25.14
CA GLN A 333 -0.94 -7.71 -26.42
C GLN A 333 -0.75 -9.21 -26.27
N ILE A 334 -0.03 -9.65 -25.23
CA ILE A 334 0.32 -11.06 -24.99
C ILE A 334 -0.83 -11.89 -24.44
N ALA A 335 -1.80 -11.27 -23.76
CA ALA A 335 -3.07 -11.94 -23.47
C ALA A 335 -3.83 -12.39 -24.74
N SER A 336 -3.39 -11.98 -25.93
CA SER A 336 -3.85 -12.52 -27.24
C SER A 336 -2.86 -13.46 -27.94
N ALA A 337 -1.63 -13.64 -27.43
CA ALA A 337 -0.61 -14.55 -27.99
C ALA A 337 0.42 -14.99 -26.93
N ALA A 338 0.58 -16.30 -26.74
CA ALA A 338 1.47 -16.91 -25.75
C ALA A 338 2.95 -16.50 -25.91
N SER A 339 3.44 -15.63 -25.02
CA SER A 339 4.85 -15.28 -24.87
C SER A 339 5.12 -15.00 -23.38
N THR A 340 6.23 -15.53 -22.86
CA THR A 340 6.49 -15.65 -21.41
C THR A 340 7.35 -14.53 -20.80
N ASP A 341 7.72 -13.48 -21.54
CA ASP A 341 8.84 -12.60 -21.15
C ASP A 341 8.49 -11.16 -20.71
N THR A 342 7.21 -10.85 -20.48
CA THR A 342 6.75 -9.49 -20.12
C THR A 342 5.67 -9.51 -19.04
N GLN A 343 6.03 -10.07 -17.89
CA GLN A 343 5.16 -10.02 -16.70
C GLN A 343 5.30 -8.67 -15.97
N LEU A 344 4.15 -8.11 -15.58
CA LEU A 344 4.10 -7.00 -14.64
C LEU A 344 4.72 -7.45 -13.30
N PRO A 345 5.58 -6.65 -12.65
CA PRO A 345 6.20 -7.00 -11.37
C PRO A 345 5.13 -7.34 -10.31
N SER A 346 5.32 -8.42 -9.57
CA SER A 346 4.34 -8.89 -8.58
C SER A 346 4.09 -7.86 -7.47
N GLU A 347 5.09 -7.04 -7.13
CA GLU A 347 4.98 -5.94 -6.17
C GLU A 347 4.12 -4.78 -6.69
N THR A 348 3.70 -4.81 -7.95
CA THR A 348 2.89 -3.77 -8.61
C THR A 348 1.45 -4.23 -8.87
N LEU A 349 1.19 -5.53 -8.86
CA LEU A 349 -0.16 -6.09 -9.09
C LEU A 349 -1.13 -5.71 -7.96
N PRO A 350 -2.45 -5.54 -8.25
CA PRO A 350 -3.48 -5.37 -7.23
C PRO A 350 -3.54 -6.54 -6.24
N SER A 351 -3.38 -7.77 -6.73
CA SER A 351 -3.45 -9.01 -5.93
C SER A 351 -2.49 -9.04 -4.74
N ARG A 352 -1.41 -8.24 -4.74
CA ARG A 352 -0.45 -8.16 -3.62
C ARG A 352 -1.08 -7.69 -2.30
N PHE A 353 -2.24 -7.04 -2.37
CA PHE A 353 -2.97 -6.54 -1.20
C PHE A 353 -3.99 -7.55 -0.68
N LEU A 354 -4.34 -8.56 -1.47
CA LEU A 354 -5.13 -9.67 -0.98
C LEU A 354 -4.22 -10.56 -0.11
N LYS A 355 -4.63 -10.80 1.13
CA LYS A 355 -3.96 -11.78 1.98
C LYS A 355 -4.04 -13.12 1.25
N THR A 356 -2.90 -13.64 0.78
CA THR A 356 -2.86 -15.05 0.42
C THR A 356 -3.05 -15.82 1.71
N LYS A 357 -3.92 -16.84 1.70
CA LYS A 357 -4.18 -17.70 2.88
C LYS A 357 -2.90 -18.37 3.46
N ASN A 358 -1.72 -18.16 2.83
CA ASN A 358 -0.45 -18.85 3.12
C ASN A 358 0.81 -17.96 3.10
N SER A 359 0.75 -16.63 3.19
CA SER A 359 2.01 -15.83 3.19
C SER A 359 2.78 -16.00 4.51
N LYS A 360 4.01 -16.52 4.45
CA LYS A 360 4.96 -16.47 5.57
C LYS A 360 5.25 -15.00 5.94
N PRO A 361 5.32 -14.65 7.24
CA PRO A 361 5.55 -13.27 7.67
C PRO A 361 6.92 -12.74 7.23
N LYS A 362 7.00 -11.44 6.87
CA LYS A 362 8.23 -10.77 6.38
C LYS A 362 9.32 -10.58 7.45
N ARG A 363 8.95 -10.70 8.72
CA ARG A 363 9.83 -10.74 9.89
C ARG A 363 9.35 -11.92 10.71
N TRP A 364 10.27 -12.75 11.22
CA TRP A 364 9.85 -13.86 12.06
C TRP A 364 9.34 -13.31 13.40
N ILE A 365 8.04 -13.41 13.61
CA ILE A 365 7.35 -13.03 14.84
C ILE A 365 6.53 -14.24 15.24
N ALA A 366 6.79 -14.81 16.42
CA ALA A 366 6.21 -16.05 16.90
C ALA A 366 4.67 -16.08 16.78
N THR A 367 4.02 -14.99 17.18
CA THR A 367 2.55 -14.85 17.10
C THR A 367 2.05 -14.75 15.66
N GLU A 368 2.81 -14.17 14.72
CA GLU A 368 2.45 -14.17 13.29
C GLU A 368 2.60 -15.57 12.68
N VAL A 369 3.61 -16.33 13.10
CA VAL A 369 3.78 -17.74 12.70
C VAL A 369 2.63 -18.60 13.25
N ALA A 370 2.28 -18.43 14.52
CA ALA A 370 1.13 -19.07 15.15
C ALA A 370 -0.17 -18.79 14.38
N LYS A 371 -0.44 -17.51 14.08
CA LYS A 371 -1.61 -17.09 13.29
C LYS A 371 -1.64 -17.70 11.90
N ALA A 372 -0.52 -17.72 11.21
CA ALA A 372 -0.43 -18.30 9.87
C ALA A 372 -0.75 -19.80 9.87
N GLU A 373 -0.38 -20.52 10.93
CA GLU A 373 -0.65 -21.93 11.07
C GLU A 373 -2.10 -22.23 11.46
N VAL A 374 -2.65 -21.45 12.38
CA VAL A 374 -4.07 -21.52 12.77
C VAL A 374 -4.97 -21.26 11.56
N LEU A 375 -4.65 -20.29 10.70
CA LEU A 375 -5.45 -20.00 9.48
C LEU A 375 -5.58 -21.19 8.52
N LYS A 376 -4.60 -22.11 8.49
CA LYS A 376 -4.68 -23.32 7.66
C LYS A 376 -5.75 -24.30 8.14
N HIS A 377 -6.18 -24.15 9.39
CA HIS A 377 -7.11 -25.04 10.10
C HIS A 377 -8.46 -24.39 10.37
N LEU A 378 -8.65 -23.12 9.97
CA LEU A 378 -9.91 -22.39 10.13
C LEU A 378 -10.70 -22.31 8.82
N SER A 379 -12.01 -22.42 8.96
CA SER A 379 -13.03 -22.20 7.95
C SER A 379 -14.07 -21.20 8.44
N ASN A 380 -14.84 -20.63 7.50
CA ASN A 380 -15.98 -19.79 7.85
C ASN A 380 -16.98 -20.61 8.69
N GLY A 381 -17.48 -20.04 9.78
CA GLY A 381 -18.41 -20.74 10.67
C GLY A 381 -17.75 -21.51 11.82
N ASP A 382 -16.42 -21.56 11.88
CA ASP A 382 -15.74 -22.30 12.94
C ASP A 382 -15.89 -21.65 14.33
N LEU A 383 -15.95 -22.51 15.35
CA LEU A 383 -15.84 -22.14 16.75
C LEU A 383 -14.36 -22.14 17.17
N VAL A 384 -13.92 -21.07 17.81
CA VAL A 384 -12.53 -20.89 18.23
C VAL A 384 -12.43 -20.31 19.64
N ILE A 385 -11.31 -20.58 20.30
CA ILE A 385 -11.04 -20.08 21.66
C ILE A 385 -9.76 -19.25 21.67
N ASP A 386 -9.85 -18.07 22.27
CA ASP A 386 -8.71 -17.26 22.72
C ASP A 386 -8.56 -17.45 24.23
N ALA A 387 -7.57 -18.23 24.67
CA ALA A 387 -7.41 -18.56 26.08
C ALA A 387 -6.75 -17.43 26.89
N THR A 388 -6.28 -16.36 26.24
CA THR A 388 -5.54 -15.25 26.86
C THR A 388 -5.79 -13.95 26.09
N ALA A 389 -6.97 -13.35 26.25
CA ALA A 389 -7.44 -12.25 25.39
C ALA A 389 -6.54 -11.00 25.44
N GLY A 390 -6.05 -10.64 26.63
CA GLY A 390 -5.14 -9.50 26.83
C GLY A 390 -5.68 -8.19 26.26
N ASN A 391 -4.95 -7.61 25.30
CA ASN A 391 -5.36 -6.36 24.62
C ASN A 391 -6.34 -6.59 23.43
N GLY A 392 -6.83 -7.82 23.25
CA GLY A 392 -7.86 -8.20 22.28
C GLY A 392 -7.38 -8.33 20.83
N HIS A 393 -6.07 -8.29 20.57
CA HIS A 393 -5.53 -8.37 19.21
C HIS A 393 -5.76 -9.73 18.55
N ASP A 394 -5.63 -10.81 19.32
CA ASP A 394 -5.84 -12.17 18.83
C ASP A 394 -7.33 -12.48 18.76
N THR A 395 -8.10 -12.06 19.76
CA THR A 395 -9.57 -12.12 19.76
C THR A 395 -10.18 -11.44 18.53
N GLN A 396 -9.75 -10.19 18.22
CA GLN A 396 -10.19 -9.46 17.02
C GLN A 396 -9.85 -10.24 15.75
N TRP A 397 -8.61 -10.72 15.64
CA TRP A 397 -8.15 -11.44 14.45
C TRP A 397 -8.87 -12.78 14.26
N LEU A 398 -9.16 -13.51 15.33
CA LEU A 398 -9.98 -14.73 15.29
C LEU A 398 -11.40 -14.42 14.81
N ALA A 399 -12.03 -13.37 15.35
CA ALA A 399 -13.37 -12.94 15.00
C ALA A 399 -13.49 -12.49 13.53
N GLU A 400 -12.44 -11.85 12.99
CA GLU A 400 -12.33 -11.55 11.56
C GLU A 400 -12.18 -12.83 10.72
N SER A 401 -11.45 -13.83 11.22
CA SER A 401 -11.09 -15.04 10.48
C SER A 401 -12.23 -16.05 10.34
N VAL A 402 -13.11 -16.17 11.34
CA VAL A 402 -14.24 -17.11 11.32
C VAL A 402 -15.51 -16.54 10.65
N THR A 403 -15.50 -15.27 10.26
CA THR A 403 -16.60 -14.53 9.62
C THR A 403 -17.86 -14.39 10.51
N SER A 404 -18.99 -13.94 9.96
CA SER A 404 -20.25 -13.76 10.71
C SER A 404 -20.89 -15.06 11.18
N GLU A 405 -20.56 -16.18 10.53
CA GLU A 405 -21.15 -17.48 10.82
C GLU A 405 -20.45 -18.21 11.99
N GLY A 406 -19.28 -17.74 12.40
CA GLY A 406 -18.46 -18.37 13.44
C GLY A 406 -18.49 -17.61 14.77
N HIS A 407 -17.87 -18.17 15.80
CA HIS A 407 -17.89 -17.60 17.14
C HIS A 407 -16.56 -17.74 17.86
N VAL A 408 -16.17 -16.71 18.60
CA VAL A 408 -14.95 -16.70 19.45
C VAL A 408 -15.34 -16.70 20.91
N PHE A 409 -14.79 -17.63 21.69
CA PHE A 409 -14.82 -17.56 23.15
C PHE A 409 -13.47 -17.06 23.66
N ALA A 410 -13.45 -15.91 24.32
CA ALA A 410 -12.21 -15.30 24.79
C ALA A 410 -12.17 -15.19 26.32
N PHE A 411 -11.04 -15.57 26.91
CA PHE A 411 -10.84 -15.68 28.34
C PHE A 411 -9.76 -14.72 28.81
N ASP A 412 -10.00 -14.08 29.96
CA ASP A 412 -8.94 -13.39 30.71
C ASP A 412 -9.32 -13.28 32.19
N ILE A 413 -8.33 -13.32 33.07
CA ILE A 413 -8.51 -13.12 34.52
C ILE A 413 -8.56 -11.65 34.89
N GLN A 414 -8.05 -10.76 34.02
CA GLN A 414 -7.97 -9.33 34.26
C GLN A 414 -9.18 -8.63 33.65
N THR A 415 -9.98 -7.99 34.50
CA THR A 415 -11.12 -7.17 34.05
C THR A 415 -10.67 -6.08 33.05
N GLN A 416 -9.47 -5.51 33.24
CA GLN A 416 -8.91 -4.50 32.33
C GLN A 416 -8.64 -5.04 30.92
N ALA A 417 -8.16 -6.28 30.81
CA ALA A 417 -7.91 -6.93 29.52
C ALA A 417 -9.22 -7.13 28.75
N LEU A 418 -10.27 -7.60 29.44
CA LEU A 418 -11.60 -7.77 28.84
C LEU A 418 -12.23 -6.44 28.42
N GLU A 419 -12.05 -5.38 29.18
CA GLU A 419 -12.55 -4.05 28.81
C GLU A 419 -11.83 -3.50 27.58
N THR A 420 -10.50 -3.63 27.53
CA THR A 420 -9.70 -3.23 26.36
C THR A 420 -10.10 -4.04 25.13
N THR A 421 -10.32 -5.35 25.31
CA THR A 421 -10.79 -6.25 24.26
C THR A 421 -12.18 -5.85 23.76
N ARG A 422 -13.13 -5.56 24.66
CA ARG A 422 -14.49 -5.11 24.33
C ARG A 422 -14.46 -3.84 23.47
N GLN A 423 -13.75 -2.81 23.91
CA GLN A 423 -13.64 -1.54 23.18
C GLN A 423 -13.04 -1.73 21.77
N ARG A 424 -12.06 -2.63 21.64
CA ARG A 424 -11.48 -3.00 20.35
C ARG A 424 -12.52 -3.69 19.46
N LEU A 425 -13.30 -4.63 19.99
CA LEU A 425 -14.32 -5.36 19.23
C LEU A 425 -15.44 -4.42 18.75
N GLU A 426 -15.93 -3.52 19.61
CA GLU A 426 -16.96 -2.53 19.27
C GLU A 426 -16.49 -1.59 18.15
N LYS A 427 -15.25 -1.07 18.26
CA LYS A 427 -14.65 -0.22 17.22
C LYS A 427 -14.61 -0.90 15.85
N HIS A 428 -14.48 -2.23 15.82
CA HIS A 428 -14.40 -3.03 14.61
C HIS A 428 -15.72 -3.72 14.25
N GLN A 429 -16.81 -3.51 15.01
CA GLN A 429 -18.14 -4.12 14.81
C GLN A 429 -18.09 -5.66 14.83
N LEU A 430 -17.35 -6.21 15.80
CA LEU A 430 -17.13 -7.65 15.98
C LEU A 430 -17.70 -8.18 17.31
N ASP A 431 -18.35 -7.34 18.10
CA ASP A 431 -18.88 -7.69 19.42
C ASP A 431 -19.91 -8.83 19.37
N SER A 432 -20.76 -8.88 18.33
CA SER A 432 -21.83 -9.87 18.22
C SER A 432 -21.36 -11.33 18.03
N ARG A 433 -20.07 -11.55 17.73
CA ARG A 433 -19.49 -12.87 17.42
C ARG A 433 -18.43 -13.31 18.43
N VAL A 434 -18.34 -12.60 19.56
CA VAL A 434 -17.36 -12.89 20.61
C VAL A 434 -18.06 -12.95 21.97
N THR A 435 -17.84 -14.03 22.72
CA THR A 435 -18.19 -14.10 24.14
C THR A 435 -16.94 -13.91 24.98
N LEU A 436 -16.95 -12.89 25.84
CA LEU A 436 -15.87 -12.61 26.79
C LEU A 436 -16.18 -13.25 28.15
N TYR A 437 -15.30 -14.13 28.62
CA TYR A 437 -15.38 -14.75 29.94
C TYR A 437 -14.33 -14.16 30.89
N HIS A 438 -14.80 -13.60 32.00
CA HIS A 438 -13.95 -13.24 33.13
C HIS A 438 -13.64 -14.47 33.97
N ALA A 439 -12.76 -15.31 33.43
CA ALA A 439 -12.35 -16.58 34.01
C ALA A 439 -10.92 -16.91 33.57
N GLY A 440 -10.19 -17.61 34.44
CA GLY A 440 -8.93 -18.23 34.06
C GLY A 440 -9.11 -19.37 33.08
N HIS A 441 -8.10 -19.57 32.23
CA HIS A 441 -8.11 -20.61 31.20
C HIS A 441 -8.18 -22.04 31.77
N GLU A 442 -7.89 -22.23 33.06
CA GLU A 442 -8.02 -23.52 33.73
C GLU A 442 -9.47 -24.00 33.81
N ASN A 443 -10.43 -23.07 33.66
CA ASN A 443 -11.87 -23.31 33.72
C ASN A 443 -12.50 -23.51 32.33
N LEU A 444 -11.69 -23.69 31.27
CA LEU A 444 -12.17 -23.83 29.88
C LEU A 444 -13.29 -24.87 29.74
N LEU A 445 -13.12 -26.06 30.32
CA LEU A 445 -14.08 -27.16 30.17
C LEU A 445 -15.42 -26.88 30.87
N GLU A 446 -15.38 -26.16 32.00
CA GLU A 446 -16.57 -25.81 32.79
C GLU A 446 -17.32 -24.60 32.21
N THR A 447 -16.57 -23.68 31.57
CA THR A 447 -17.11 -22.41 31.08
C THR A 447 -17.67 -22.53 29.67
N ILE A 448 -17.03 -23.32 28.80
CA ILE A 448 -17.52 -23.55 27.44
C ILE A 448 -18.78 -24.42 27.50
N PRO A 449 -19.90 -24.02 26.88
CA PRO A 449 -21.11 -24.84 26.82
C PRO A 449 -20.83 -26.25 26.30
N SER A 450 -21.43 -27.26 26.95
CA SER A 450 -21.15 -28.67 26.68
C SER A 450 -21.48 -29.10 25.25
N GLU A 451 -22.42 -28.42 24.59
CA GLU A 451 -22.76 -28.60 23.17
C GLU A 451 -21.59 -28.30 22.20
N PHE A 452 -20.62 -27.49 22.63
CA PHE A 452 -19.44 -27.14 21.83
C PHE A 452 -18.23 -28.03 22.13
N HIS A 453 -18.32 -28.92 23.11
CA HIS A 453 -17.22 -29.83 23.47
C HIS A 453 -16.96 -30.80 22.32
N GLY A 454 -15.70 -30.89 21.87
CA GLY A 454 -15.33 -31.69 20.71
C GLY A 454 -15.68 -31.03 19.36
N ASN A 455 -16.13 -29.77 19.35
CA ASN A 455 -16.47 -29.01 18.14
C ASN A 455 -15.59 -27.77 17.92
N ILE A 456 -14.60 -27.52 18.79
CA ILE A 456 -13.71 -26.36 18.66
C ILE A 456 -12.64 -26.62 17.59
N SER A 457 -12.50 -25.69 16.66
CA SER A 457 -11.60 -25.82 15.50
C SER A 457 -10.18 -25.43 15.83
N SER A 458 -10.02 -24.36 16.60
CA SER A 458 -8.72 -23.96 17.11
C SER A 458 -8.80 -23.29 18.47
N ILE A 459 -7.76 -23.49 19.27
CA ILE A 459 -7.57 -22.88 20.58
C ILE A 459 -6.19 -22.22 20.58
N VAL A 460 -6.13 -20.94 20.93
CA VAL A 460 -4.91 -20.13 20.92
C VAL A 460 -4.53 -19.72 22.34
N PHE A 461 -3.29 -20.01 22.73
CA PHE A 461 -2.66 -19.56 23.97
C PHE A 461 -1.44 -18.69 23.65
N ASN A 462 -1.35 -17.51 24.26
CA ASN A 462 -0.13 -16.70 24.26
C ASN A 462 0.36 -16.58 25.71
N LEU A 463 1.12 -17.60 26.15
CA LEU A 463 1.52 -17.76 27.56
C LEU A 463 2.60 -16.73 27.95
N GLY A 464 2.23 -15.76 28.77
CA GLY A 464 3.10 -14.68 29.22
C GLY A 464 2.34 -13.58 29.96
N PHE A 465 2.98 -12.42 30.18
CA PHE A 465 2.38 -11.30 30.89
C PHE A 465 1.68 -10.29 29.95
N LEU A 466 0.66 -9.59 30.46
CA LEU A 466 -0.02 -8.50 29.75
C LEU A 466 0.92 -7.27 29.64
N PRO A 467 1.27 -6.78 28.43
CA PRO A 467 2.06 -5.56 28.30
C PRO A 467 1.33 -4.34 28.87
N GLY A 468 1.89 -3.74 29.93
CA GLY A 468 1.30 -2.59 30.63
C GLY A 468 0.31 -2.95 31.76
N GLY A 469 0.07 -4.24 32.02
CA GLY A 469 -0.68 -4.72 33.18
C GLY A 469 0.20 -4.97 34.41
N ASP A 470 -0.36 -5.54 35.47
CA ASP A 470 0.40 -5.95 36.65
C ASP A 470 1.37 -7.09 36.30
N PRO A 471 2.70 -6.89 36.38
CA PRO A 471 3.69 -7.89 36.00
C PRO A 471 3.75 -9.09 36.95
N THR A 472 3.04 -9.05 38.08
CA THR A 472 2.92 -10.17 39.04
C THR A 472 1.80 -11.15 38.66
N LEU A 473 0.88 -10.75 37.78
CA LEU A 473 -0.17 -11.60 37.23
C LEU A 473 0.38 -12.35 36.01
N ILE A 474 1.16 -13.39 36.28
CA ILE A 474 1.63 -14.38 35.32
C ILE A 474 0.77 -15.65 35.39
N THR A 475 0.69 -16.39 34.29
CA THR A 475 0.09 -17.73 34.27
C THR A 475 0.87 -18.67 35.18
N LYS A 476 0.17 -19.44 36.01
CA LYS A 476 0.80 -20.41 36.92
C LYS A 476 0.88 -21.77 36.24
N SER A 477 1.99 -22.49 36.44
CA SER A 477 2.27 -23.70 35.69
C SER A 477 1.21 -24.81 35.83
N ASP A 478 0.61 -24.96 37.02
CA ASP A 478 -0.45 -25.96 37.27
C ASP A 478 -1.75 -25.65 36.52
N THR A 479 -2.16 -24.38 36.48
CA THR A 479 -3.37 -23.92 35.77
C THR A 479 -3.21 -24.03 34.26
N THR A 480 -1.99 -23.77 33.76
CA THR A 480 -1.66 -23.91 32.34
C THR A 480 -1.81 -25.37 31.89
N ILE A 481 -1.22 -26.34 32.60
CA ILE A 481 -1.34 -27.77 32.22
C ILE A 481 -2.79 -28.26 32.29
N GLN A 482 -3.57 -27.80 33.28
CA GLN A 482 -5.00 -28.10 33.35
C GLN A 482 -5.74 -27.59 32.10
N ALA A 483 -5.51 -26.34 31.71
CA ALA A 483 -6.11 -25.72 30.53
C ALA A 483 -5.72 -26.44 29.22
N LEU A 484 -4.46 -26.84 29.09
CA LEU A 484 -3.97 -27.57 27.93
C LEU A 484 -4.62 -28.96 27.82
N LYS A 485 -4.82 -29.68 28.93
CA LYS A 485 -5.57 -30.95 28.96
C LYS A 485 -7.04 -30.78 28.62
N ALA A 486 -7.69 -29.72 29.13
CA ALA A 486 -9.07 -29.38 28.79
C ALA A 486 -9.21 -29.07 27.28
N SER A 487 -8.24 -28.35 26.72
CA SER A 487 -8.21 -27.98 25.30
C SER A 487 -8.26 -29.20 24.37
N LEU A 488 -7.56 -30.30 24.69
CA LEU A 488 -7.59 -31.52 23.89
C LEU A 488 -8.98 -32.19 23.83
N GLN A 489 -9.81 -32.00 24.88
CA GLN A 489 -11.18 -32.48 24.93
C GLN A 489 -12.12 -31.61 24.10
N LEU A 490 -11.92 -30.29 24.14
CA LEU A 490 -12.71 -29.32 23.40
C LEU A 490 -12.47 -29.36 21.89
N LEU A 491 -11.25 -29.71 21.45
CA LEU A 491 -10.91 -29.77 20.03
C LEU A 491 -11.72 -30.80 19.24
N LYS A 492 -12.16 -30.42 18.05
CA LYS A 492 -12.71 -31.33 17.03
C LYS A 492 -11.64 -32.22 16.40
N PRO A 493 -11.98 -33.38 15.83
CA PRO A 493 -11.05 -34.15 15.02
C PRO A 493 -10.46 -33.28 13.89
N GLY A 494 -9.13 -33.26 13.78
CA GLY A 494 -8.40 -32.38 12.87
C GLY A 494 -8.13 -30.96 13.38
N GLY A 495 -8.70 -30.56 14.53
CA GLY A 495 -8.52 -29.25 15.15
C GLY A 495 -7.12 -29.01 15.72
N LEU A 496 -6.79 -27.73 15.92
CA LEU A 496 -5.44 -27.27 16.27
C LEU A 496 -5.39 -26.47 17.59
N LEU A 497 -4.59 -26.92 18.54
CA LEU A 497 -4.15 -26.15 19.69
C LEU A 497 -2.81 -25.48 19.37
N SER A 498 -2.76 -24.15 19.45
CA SER A 498 -1.57 -23.33 19.23
C SER A 498 -1.16 -22.66 20.54
N ILE A 499 0.11 -22.81 20.92
CA ILE A 499 0.65 -22.29 22.18
C ILE A 499 1.92 -21.53 21.87
N THR A 500 1.94 -20.22 22.11
CA THR A 500 3.15 -19.38 22.01
C THR A 500 3.83 -19.31 23.36
N LEU A 501 5.09 -19.76 23.42
CA LEU A 501 5.93 -19.78 24.62
C LEU A 501 6.89 -18.58 24.65
N TYR A 502 7.06 -17.97 25.83
CA TYR A 502 7.90 -16.78 26.02
C TYR A 502 9.01 -17.03 27.06
N PRO A 503 10.23 -17.41 26.64
CA PRO A 503 11.26 -17.93 27.54
C PRO A 503 11.97 -16.88 28.44
N THR A 504 11.64 -15.59 28.34
CA THR A 504 12.45 -14.50 28.94
C THR A 504 11.74 -13.62 29.98
N HIS A 505 10.87 -14.18 30.81
CA HIS A 505 10.26 -13.44 31.94
C HIS A 505 10.43 -14.20 33.27
N SER A 506 10.20 -13.50 34.39
CA SER A 506 10.29 -14.11 35.72
C SER A 506 9.26 -15.24 35.86
N GLY A 507 9.70 -16.46 36.18
CA GLY A 507 8.84 -17.67 36.23
C GLY A 507 8.66 -18.41 34.90
N ALA A 508 9.14 -17.84 33.78
CA ALA A 508 8.96 -18.41 32.44
C ALA A 508 9.60 -19.78 32.26
N GLN A 509 10.75 -20.02 32.89
CA GLN A 509 11.52 -21.23 32.66
C GLN A 509 10.78 -22.48 33.15
N GLU A 510 10.17 -22.41 34.34
CA GLU A 510 9.40 -23.51 34.90
C GLU A 510 8.13 -23.80 34.10
N GLU A 511 7.39 -22.77 33.67
CA GLU A 511 6.20 -22.93 32.84
C GLU A 511 6.54 -23.53 31.46
N VAL A 512 7.60 -23.03 30.82
CA VAL A 512 8.07 -23.56 29.53
C VAL A 512 8.51 -25.02 29.65
N GLU A 513 9.28 -25.37 30.68
CA GLU A 513 9.73 -26.75 30.91
C GLU A 513 8.54 -27.70 31.14
N LEU A 514 7.55 -27.29 31.93
CA LEU A 514 6.35 -28.10 32.19
C LEU A 514 5.48 -28.28 30.95
N VAL A 515 5.28 -27.21 30.16
CA VAL A 515 4.52 -27.30 28.90
C VAL A 515 5.24 -28.18 27.89
N LEU A 516 6.56 -28.08 27.76
CA LEU A 516 7.34 -28.94 26.86
C LEU A 516 7.33 -30.41 27.31
N SER A 517 7.39 -30.67 28.61
CA SER A 517 7.26 -32.02 29.17
C SER A 517 5.90 -32.62 28.80
N TRP A 518 4.80 -31.90 29.09
CA TRP A 518 3.45 -32.32 28.71
C TRP A 518 3.30 -32.54 27.19
N PHE A 519 3.87 -31.65 26.38
CA PHE A 519 3.83 -31.71 24.93
C PHE A 519 4.52 -32.96 24.36
N ASN A 520 5.65 -33.36 24.95
CA ASN A 520 6.40 -34.55 24.55
C ASN A 520 5.74 -35.85 25.03
N ASP A 521 4.96 -35.80 26.11
CA ASP A 521 4.22 -36.95 26.66
C ASP A 521 2.89 -37.26 25.94
N LEU A 522 2.50 -36.44 24.94
CA LEU A 522 1.27 -36.66 24.19
C LEU A 522 1.33 -37.93 23.33
N PHE A 523 0.30 -38.77 23.45
CA PHE A 523 0.19 -40.02 22.68
C PHE A 523 0.20 -39.76 21.15
N PRO A 524 1.23 -40.22 20.42
CA PRO A 524 1.36 -39.96 18.98
C PRO A 524 0.22 -40.58 18.16
N GLU A 525 -0.45 -41.61 18.67
CA GLU A 525 -1.61 -42.24 18.04
C GLU A 525 -2.82 -41.29 17.96
N LYS A 526 -2.95 -40.37 18.92
CA LYS A 526 -4.09 -39.44 19.03
C LYS A 526 -3.76 -38.02 18.58
N PHE A 527 -2.49 -37.62 18.67
CA PHE A 527 -2.06 -36.24 18.43
C PHE A 527 -0.83 -36.18 17.52
N SER A 528 -0.77 -35.13 16.71
CA SER A 528 0.43 -34.73 15.97
C SER A 528 0.99 -33.47 16.59
N THR A 529 2.26 -33.50 16.96
CA THR A 529 2.94 -32.41 17.66
C THR A 529 4.10 -31.89 16.81
N TYR A 530 4.27 -30.57 16.74
CA TYR A 530 5.46 -29.95 16.13
C TYR A 530 5.71 -28.56 16.71
N MET A 531 6.96 -28.10 16.60
CA MET A 531 7.41 -26.80 17.11
C MET A 531 8.06 -26.00 15.98
N GLU A 532 7.92 -24.67 16.04
CA GLU A 532 8.52 -23.75 15.06
C GLU A 532 9.43 -22.76 15.81
N PRO A 533 10.72 -23.06 15.99
CA PRO A 533 11.65 -22.17 16.68
C PRO A 533 12.09 -20.99 15.80
N HIS A 534 12.73 -19.99 16.41
CA HIS A 534 13.30 -18.86 15.67
C HIS A 534 14.35 -19.36 14.66
N PRO A 535 14.33 -18.94 13.37
CA PRO A 535 15.19 -19.50 12.31
C PRO A 535 16.70 -19.31 12.56
N GLN A 536 17.07 -18.29 13.32
CA GLN A 536 18.45 -18.01 13.72
C GLN A 536 18.86 -18.70 15.04
N GLY A 537 18.00 -19.56 15.61
CA GLY A 537 18.32 -20.33 16.82
C GLY A 537 18.48 -19.49 18.10
N ASN A 538 17.84 -18.33 18.19
CA ASN A 538 17.92 -17.49 19.39
C ASN A 538 17.08 -18.12 20.53
N PRO A 539 17.70 -18.64 21.61
CA PRO A 539 16.99 -19.34 22.69
C PRO A 539 16.09 -18.40 23.53
N HIS A 540 16.29 -17.09 23.40
CA HIS A 540 15.52 -16.07 24.10
C HIS A 540 14.29 -15.57 23.30
N SER A 541 14.11 -16.01 22.06
CA SER A 541 12.96 -15.61 21.26
C SER A 541 11.72 -16.41 21.65
N PRO A 542 10.53 -15.79 21.73
CA PRO A 542 9.28 -16.54 21.82
C PRO A 542 9.12 -17.49 20.64
N TYR A 543 8.44 -18.61 20.82
CA TYR A 543 8.20 -19.58 19.74
C TYR A 543 6.89 -20.34 19.93
N PRO A 544 6.16 -20.66 18.83
CA PRO A 544 4.96 -21.46 18.93
C PRO A 544 5.24 -22.97 18.88
N ILE A 545 4.44 -23.71 19.65
CA ILE A 545 4.25 -25.15 19.54
C ILE A 545 2.80 -25.45 19.17
N PHE A 546 2.60 -26.58 18.49
CA PHE A 546 1.32 -26.92 17.90
C PHE A 546 0.96 -28.37 18.21
N VAL A 547 -0.28 -28.57 18.65
CA VAL A 547 -0.86 -29.89 18.89
C VAL A 547 -2.11 -30.04 18.03
N ARG A 548 -2.08 -30.96 17.08
CA ARG A 548 -3.22 -31.28 16.22
C ARG A 548 -3.88 -32.58 16.66
N LYS A 549 -5.20 -32.57 16.86
CA LYS A 549 -5.98 -33.77 17.16
C LYS A 549 -6.17 -34.57 15.87
N LYS A 550 -5.80 -35.86 15.88
CA LYS A 550 -5.98 -36.70 14.69
C LYS A 550 -7.47 -37.00 14.44
N PRO A 551 -7.87 -37.26 13.17
CA PRO A 551 -9.24 -37.61 12.80
C PRO A 551 -9.79 -38.83 13.55
#